data_AF-B4WRR3-F1
#
_entry.id   AF-B4WRR3-F1
#
_cell.length_a   1.000
_cell.length_b   1.000
_cell.length_c   1.000
_cell.angle_alpha   90.00
_cell.angle_beta   90.00
_cell.angle_gamma   90.00
#
_symmetry.space_group_name_H-M   'P 1'
#
loop_
_entity.id
_entity.type
_entity.pdbx_description
1 polymer ?
#
loop_
_entity_poly.entity_id
_entity_poly.type
_entity_poly.pdbx_seq_one_letter_code
_entity_poly.pdbx_strand_id
1 'polypeptide(L)'
;MHGTLMPAYPKLNDRAGQVILWIYSFLSFDMMQACHHQHHRTPAQTADPDFYPSSFWPWYFKFMRVYIKGGQGWTIFWGMSAFFYPMVLGLGVPVLNAVLFWLLPQALSSWQLFYFGTYRPHKRPDGGHTNVHRANSSRATPLLSFLSCYHFDYHWEHHEYPHLPWYKLPSMHQQ
;
A
#
# COMPACT_ATOMS: atom_id res chain seq x y z
N MET A 1 4.62 -1.94 9.40
CA MET A 1 3.51 -2.77 9.93
C MET A 1 4.02 -4.10 10.47
N HIS A 2 4.99 -4.75 9.82
CA HIS A 2 5.61 -5.99 10.33
C HIS A 2 6.85 -5.81 11.24
N GLY A 3 7.11 -4.60 11.74
CA GLY A 3 8.25 -4.37 12.65
C GLY A 3 9.64 -4.37 12.01
N THR A 4 9.75 -4.36 10.68
CA THR A 4 11.02 -4.62 9.97
C THR A 4 12.01 -3.45 9.97
N LEU A 5 11.57 -2.22 10.27
CA LEU A 5 12.46 -1.04 10.27
C LEU A 5 13.33 -1.00 11.53
N MET A 6 12.73 -1.23 12.70
CA MET A 6 13.43 -1.28 13.99
C MET A 6 12.98 -2.51 14.79
N PRO A 7 13.39 -3.73 14.43
CA PRO A 7 12.88 -4.97 15.05
C PRO A 7 13.12 -5.05 16.56
N ALA A 8 14.25 -4.51 17.03
CA ALA A 8 14.58 -4.44 18.46
C ALA A 8 13.76 -3.40 19.23
N TYR A 9 13.09 -2.46 18.55
CA TYR A 9 12.37 -1.33 19.17
C TYR A 9 10.98 -1.13 18.53
N PRO A 10 9.98 -2.00 18.84
CA PRO A 10 8.67 -1.98 18.20
C PRO A 10 7.95 -0.62 18.29
N LYS A 11 8.01 0.03 19.46
CA LYS A 11 7.41 1.38 19.64
C LYS A 11 8.03 2.43 18.74
N LEU A 12 9.33 2.34 18.46
CA LEU A 12 10.02 3.28 17.58
C LEU A 12 9.71 2.95 16.11
N ASN A 13 9.63 1.67 15.76
CA ASN A 13 9.19 1.22 14.44
C ASN A 13 7.80 1.80 14.10
N ASP A 14 6.85 1.70 15.02
CA ASP A 14 5.48 2.13 14.77
C ASP A 14 5.36 3.66 14.72
N ARG A 15 6.10 4.37 15.58
CA ARG A 15 6.21 5.84 15.49
C ARG A 15 6.80 6.31 14.17
N ALA A 16 7.84 5.64 13.67
CA ALA A 16 8.40 5.95 12.36
C ALA A 16 7.35 5.71 11.25
N GLY A 17 6.59 4.61 11.33
CA GLY A 17 5.49 4.33 10.42
C GLY A 17 4.37 5.38 10.47
N GLN A 18 3.99 5.83 11.67
CA GLN A 18 3.03 6.93 11.87
C GLN A 18 3.49 8.21 11.20
N VAL A 19 4.75 8.61 11.40
CA VAL A 19 5.33 9.81 10.77
C VAL A 19 5.35 9.67 9.24
N ILE A 20 5.83 8.54 8.72
CA ILE A 20 5.92 8.31 7.26
C ILE A 20 4.54 8.37 6.60
N LEU A 21 3.55 7.68 7.17
CA LEU A 21 2.19 7.68 6.62
C LEU A 21 1.47 9.02 6.78
N TRP A 22 1.78 9.76 7.86
CA TRP A 22 1.27 11.12 8.04
C TRP A 22 1.85 12.07 7.00
N ILE A 23 3.16 12.01 6.73
CA ILE A 23 3.81 12.81 5.68
C ILE A 23 3.27 12.44 4.30
N TYR A 24 3.10 11.13 4.03
CA TYR A 24 2.66 10.66 2.72
C TYR A 24 1.28 11.20 2.35
N SER A 25 0.31 11.08 3.25
CA SER A 25 -1.07 11.49 2.97
C SER A 25 -1.92 11.58 4.23
N PHE A 26 -1.37 11.97 5.38
CA PHE A 26 -2.11 12.04 6.66
C PHE A 26 -2.79 10.71 7.05
N LEU A 27 -2.25 9.57 6.62
CA LEU A 27 -2.88 8.26 6.82
C LEU A 27 -2.68 7.76 8.25
N SER A 28 -3.73 7.16 8.81
CA SER A 28 -3.67 6.48 10.11
C SER A 28 -2.89 5.18 10.00
N PHE A 29 -1.72 5.13 10.63
CA PHE A 29 -0.91 3.90 10.73
C PHE A 29 -1.68 2.76 11.38
N ASP A 30 -2.44 3.03 12.44
CA ASP A 30 -3.17 2.00 13.18
C ASP A 30 -4.24 1.35 12.30
N MET A 31 -4.97 2.14 11.51
CA MET A 31 -5.94 1.62 10.53
C MET A 31 -5.23 0.78 9.46
N MET A 32 -4.14 1.31 8.87
CA MET A 32 -3.41 0.59 7.83
C MET A 32 -2.87 -0.73 8.36
N GLN A 33 -2.28 -0.73 9.56
CA GLN A 33 -1.72 -1.91 10.22
C GLN A 33 -2.81 -2.94 10.55
N ALA A 34 -3.96 -2.50 11.09
CA ALA A 34 -5.07 -3.40 11.40
C ALA A 34 -5.63 -4.07 10.14
N CYS A 35 -5.84 -3.30 9.06
CA CYS A 35 -6.27 -3.86 7.78
C CYS A 35 -5.23 -4.81 7.19
N HIS A 36 -3.95 -4.43 7.19
CA HIS A 36 -2.86 -5.25 6.69
C HIS A 36 -2.74 -6.60 7.43
N HIS A 37 -2.82 -6.59 8.77
CA HIS A 37 -2.82 -7.83 9.54
C HIS A 37 -4.10 -8.65 9.33
N GLN A 38 -5.26 -8.01 9.13
CA GLN A 38 -6.48 -8.74 8.77
C GLN A 38 -6.33 -9.43 7.42
N HIS A 39 -5.73 -8.76 6.45
CA HIS A 39 -5.43 -9.31 5.13
C HIS A 39 -4.53 -10.56 5.24
N HIS A 40 -3.46 -10.51 6.04
CA HIS A 40 -2.59 -11.67 6.31
C HIS A 40 -3.33 -12.84 6.99
N ARG A 41 -4.29 -12.56 7.89
CA ARG A 41 -5.03 -13.60 8.61
C ARG A 41 -6.06 -14.31 7.75
N THR A 42 -6.73 -13.58 6.85
CA THR A 42 -7.84 -14.13 6.07
C THR A 42 -7.71 -13.77 4.59
N PRO A 43 -6.60 -14.09 3.91
CA PRO A 43 -6.36 -13.65 2.54
C PRO A 43 -7.42 -14.21 1.59
N ALA A 44 -7.90 -13.40 0.65
CA ALA A 44 -8.94 -13.71 -0.32
C ALA A 44 -10.20 -14.38 0.28
N GLN A 45 -10.58 -13.98 1.49
CA GLN A 45 -11.83 -14.34 2.17
C GLN A 45 -12.73 -13.11 2.31
N THR A 46 -13.99 -13.32 2.72
CA THR A 46 -14.97 -12.23 2.89
C THR A 46 -14.52 -11.16 3.89
N ALA A 47 -13.74 -11.54 4.92
CA ALA A 47 -13.21 -10.63 5.93
C ALA A 47 -11.94 -9.88 5.48
N ASP A 48 -11.38 -10.20 4.31
CA ASP A 48 -10.18 -9.56 3.79
C ASP A 48 -10.47 -8.12 3.33
N PRO A 49 -9.84 -7.09 3.92
CA PRO A 49 -9.99 -5.71 3.46
C PRO A 49 -9.48 -5.51 2.04
N ASP A 50 -8.58 -6.37 1.56
CA ASP A 50 -7.90 -6.25 0.28
C ASP A 50 -8.51 -7.12 -0.81
N PHE A 51 -9.49 -7.97 -0.51
CA PHE A 51 -10.13 -8.84 -1.50
C PHE A 51 -11.49 -8.34 -1.99
N TYR A 52 -11.77 -8.46 -3.27
CA TYR A 52 -13.11 -8.26 -3.81
C TYR A 52 -13.32 -9.14 -5.05
N PRO A 53 -14.33 -10.05 -5.07
CA PRO A 53 -14.53 -10.98 -6.18
C PRO A 53 -15.23 -10.31 -7.37
N SER A 54 -14.60 -9.28 -7.96
CA SER A 54 -15.14 -8.46 -9.04
C SER A 54 -14.03 -7.96 -9.97
N SER A 55 -14.41 -7.19 -10.99
CA SER A 55 -13.50 -6.53 -11.91
C SER A 55 -12.68 -5.43 -11.23
N PHE A 56 -11.66 -4.94 -11.94
CA PHE A 56 -10.66 -4.00 -11.42
C PHE A 56 -11.25 -2.76 -10.73
N TRP A 57 -12.16 -2.03 -11.40
CA TRP A 57 -12.65 -0.75 -10.90
C TRP A 57 -13.51 -0.87 -9.63
N PRO A 58 -14.53 -1.77 -9.58
CA PRO A 58 -15.26 -2.01 -8.33
C PRO A 58 -14.35 -2.40 -7.16
N TRP A 59 -13.32 -3.21 -7.42
CA TRP A 59 -12.34 -3.59 -6.39
C TRP A 59 -11.53 -2.37 -5.93
N TYR A 60 -11.00 -1.56 -6.84
CA TYR A 60 -10.28 -0.34 -6.51
C TYR A 60 -11.11 0.59 -5.62
N PHE A 61 -12.38 0.83 -5.97
CA PHE A 61 -13.25 1.67 -5.15
C PHE A 61 -13.56 1.05 -3.79
N LYS A 62 -13.74 -0.28 -3.70
CA LYS A 62 -13.90 -0.98 -2.41
C LYS A 62 -12.66 -0.79 -1.55
N PHE A 63 -11.47 -1.01 -2.11
CA PHE A 63 -10.19 -0.81 -1.43
C PHE A 63 -10.09 0.62 -0.90
N MET A 64 -10.27 1.63 -1.75
CA MET A 64 -10.20 3.03 -1.33
C MET A 64 -11.18 3.35 -0.21
N ARG A 65 -12.44 2.90 -0.31
CA ARG A 65 -13.46 3.12 0.74
C ARG A 65 -13.08 2.50 2.09
N VAL A 66 -12.46 1.31 2.08
CA VAL A 66 -12.00 0.65 3.31
C VAL A 66 -10.94 1.51 3.99
N TYR A 67 -9.92 1.94 3.25
CA TYR A 67 -8.75 2.62 3.80
C TYR A 67 -8.97 4.12 4.10
N ILE A 68 -10.01 4.75 3.55
CA ILE A 68 -10.39 6.15 3.87
C ILE A 68 -11.64 6.26 4.76
N LYS A 69 -12.08 5.15 5.36
CA LYS A 69 -13.25 5.11 6.25
C LYS A 69 -13.03 5.93 7.53
N GLY A 70 -14.12 6.31 8.20
CA GLY A 70 -14.07 6.81 9.58
C GLY A 70 -13.51 8.22 9.72
N GLY A 71 -13.73 9.08 8.73
CA GLY A 71 -13.25 10.47 8.73
C GLY A 71 -11.84 10.65 8.16
N GLN A 72 -11.12 9.55 7.88
CA GLN A 72 -9.80 9.59 7.26
C GLN A 72 -9.80 10.39 5.94
N GLY A 73 -10.85 10.26 5.10
CA GLY A 73 -11.00 11.07 3.90
C GLY A 73 -11.04 12.59 4.17
N TRP A 74 -11.70 13.02 5.25
CA TRP A 74 -11.71 14.43 5.65
C TRP A 74 -10.35 14.89 6.19
N THR A 75 -9.66 14.04 6.95
CA THR A 75 -8.29 14.31 7.42
C THR A 75 -7.34 14.52 6.24
N ILE A 76 -7.41 13.65 5.22
CA ILE A 76 -6.62 13.79 3.99
C ILE A 76 -6.96 15.12 3.31
N PHE A 77 -8.25 15.37 3.07
CA PHE A 77 -8.71 16.56 2.36
C PHE A 77 -8.24 17.85 3.03
N TRP A 78 -8.48 18.01 4.33
CA TRP A 78 -8.09 19.19 5.08
C TRP A 78 -6.57 19.30 5.26
N GLY A 79 -5.89 18.19 5.55
CA GLY A 79 -4.44 18.16 5.68
C GLY A 79 -3.75 18.57 4.39
N MET A 80 -4.11 17.96 3.27
CA MET A 80 -3.52 18.32 1.97
C MET A 80 -3.86 19.76 1.57
N SER A 81 -5.08 20.23 1.81
CA SER A 81 -5.48 21.62 1.53
C SER A 81 -4.65 22.62 2.35
N ALA A 82 -4.43 22.32 3.63
CA ALA A 82 -3.65 23.18 4.53
C ALA A 82 -2.18 23.33 4.11
N PHE A 83 -1.63 22.39 3.33
CA PHE A 83 -0.29 22.51 2.75
C PHE A 83 -0.33 23.12 1.34
N PHE A 84 -1.31 22.75 0.54
CA PHE A 84 -1.45 23.22 -0.84
C PHE A 84 -1.65 24.74 -0.93
N TYR A 85 -2.58 25.30 -0.15
CA TYR A 85 -2.89 26.73 -0.25
C TYR A 85 -1.73 27.64 0.15
N PRO A 86 -1.00 27.40 1.27
CA PRO A 86 0.19 28.18 1.58
C PRO A 86 1.30 28.06 0.53
N MET A 87 1.48 26.89 -0.09
CA MET A 87 2.46 26.74 -1.18
C MET A 87 2.11 27.60 -2.39
N VAL A 88 0.85 27.58 -2.82
CA VAL A 88 0.41 28.30 -4.03
C VAL A 88 0.27 29.79 -3.77
N LEU A 89 -0.41 30.17 -2.68
CA LEU A 89 -0.74 31.57 -2.39
C LEU A 89 0.35 32.31 -1.62
N GLY A 90 1.08 31.60 -0.74
CA GLY A 90 2.12 32.20 0.11
C GLY A 90 3.52 32.13 -0.51
N LEU A 91 3.90 30.97 -1.04
CA LEU A 91 5.23 30.76 -1.64
C LEU A 91 5.25 30.97 -3.16
N GLY A 92 4.10 31.24 -3.78
CA GLY A 92 3.99 31.46 -5.22
C GLY A 92 4.31 30.22 -6.06
N VAL A 93 4.19 29.02 -5.50
CA VAL A 93 4.44 27.78 -6.25
C VAL A 93 3.40 27.65 -7.36
N PRO A 94 3.81 27.50 -8.64
CA PRO A 94 2.87 27.30 -9.72
C PRO A 94 2.00 26.07 -9.46
N VAL A 95 0.68 26.20 -9.63
CA VAL A 95 -0.28 25.10 -9.44
C VAL A 95 0.14 23.87 -10.24
N LEU A 96 0.62 24.07 -11.48
CA LEU A 96 1.10 22.99 -12.33
C LEU A 96 2.26 22.22 -11.68
N ASN A 97 3.20 22.91 -11.02
CA ASN A 97 4.32 22.27 -10.33
C ASN A 97 3.83 21.47 -9.10
N ALA A 98 2.93 22.04 -8.31
CA ALA A 98 2.33 21.32 -7.18
C ALA A 98 1.57 20.06 -7.64
N VAL A 99 0.90 20.11 -8.80
CA VAL A 99 0.24 18.94 -9.38
C VAL A 99 1.27 17.92 -9.86
N LEU A 100 2.23 18.31 -10.71
CA LEU A 100 3.17 17.39 -11.36
C LEU A 100 4.16 16.74 -10.40
N PHE A 101 4.59 17.45 -9.36
CA PHE A 101 5.66 17.00 -8.46
C PHE A 101 5.16 16.53 -7.09
N TRP A 102 3.87 16.72 -6.77
CA TRP A 102 3.31 16.26 -5.50
C TRP A 102 1.98 15.50 -5.66
N LEU A 103 0.90 16.16 -6.10
CA LEU A 103 -0.44 15.54 -6.08
C LEU A 103 -0.57 14.34 -7.04
N LEU A 104 -0.08 14.50 -8.28
CA LEU A 104 -0.14 13.44 -9.29
C LEU A 104 0.75 12.25 -8.90
N PRO A 105 2.04 12.41 -8.54
CA PRO A 105 2.85 11.31 -8.05
C PRO A 105 2.23 10.57 -6.87
N GLN A 106 1.63 11.28 -5.90
CA GLN A 106 0.96 10.67 -4.75
C GLN A 106 -0.29 9.85 -5.15
N ALA A 107 -1.09 10.35 -6.10
CA ALA A 107 -2.23 9.61 -6.63
C ALA A 107 -1.77 8.35 -7.41
N LEU A 108 -0.73 8.50 -8.22
CA LEU A 108 -0.14 7.40 -8.98
C LEU A 108 0.49 6.35 -8.06
N SER A 109 1.17 6.72 -6.98
CA SER A 109 1.73 5.77 -6.02
C SER A 109 0.65 4.99 -5.28
N SER A 110 -0.48 5.63 -4.94
CA SER A 110 -1.64 4.95 -4.35
C SER A 110 -2.25 3.92 -5.32
N TRP A 111 -2.42 4.30 -6.59
CA TRP A 111 -2.90 3.39 -7.63
C TRP A 111 -1.90 2.25 -7.90
N GLN A 112 -0.61 2.56 -7.94
CA GLN A 112 0.49 1.62 -8.13
C GLN A 112 0.50 0.56 -7.02
N LEU A 113 0.38 0.97 -5.74
CA LEU A 113 0.26 0.07 -4.59
C LEU A 113 -0.94 -0.86 -4.76
N PHE A 114 -2.11 -0.33 -5.09
CA PHE A 114 -3.29 -1.16 -5.30
C PHE A 114 -3.06 -2.16 -6.45
N TYR A 115 -2.53 -1.72 -7.58
CA TYR A 115 -2.40 -2.58 -8.75
C TYR A 115 -1.38 -3.71 -8.53
N PHE A 116 -0.18 -3.37 -8.07
CA PHE A 116 0.94 -4.32 -7.92
C PHE A 116 0.96 -5.06 -6.59
N GLY A 117 0.48 -4.43 -5.51
CA GLY A 117 0.48 -4.99 -4.16
C GLY A 117 -0.82 -5.65 -3.73
N THR A 118 -1.93 -5.40 -4.43
CA THR A 118 -3.24 -5.94 -4.02
C THR A 118 -3.93 -6.67 -5.16
N TYR A 119 -4.28 -5.96 -6.24
CA TYR A 119 -5.09 -6.50 -7.32
C TYR A 119 -4.39 -7.64 -8.05
N ARG A 120 -3.18 -7.42 -8.60
CA ARG A 120 -2.48 -8.48 -9.34
C ARG A 120 -2.16 -9.71 -8.49
N PRO A 121 -1.59 -9.56 -7.28
CA PRO A 121 -1.25 -10.73 -6.47
C PRO A 121 -2.44 -11.56 -6.02
N HIS A 122 -3.58 -10.91 -5.70
CA HIS A 122 -4.76 -11.59 -5.15
C HIS A 122 -5.88 -11.82 -6.15
N LYS A 123 -5.74 -11.36 -7.40
CA LYS A 123 -6.70 -11.69 -8.44
C LYS A 123 -6.82 -13.22 -8.52
N ARG A 124 -8.05 -13.71 -8.36
CA ARG A 124 -8.34 -15.14 -8.39
C ARG A 124 -7.89 -15.69 -9.75
N PRO A 125 -6.96 -16.67 -9.79
CA PRO A 125 -6.55 -17.30 -11.04
C PRO A 125 -7.64 -18.25 -11.55
N ASP A 126 -7.56 -18.60 -12.83
CA ASP A 126 -8.42 -19.64 -13.42
C ASP A 126 -8.15 -20.97 -12.70
N GLY A 127 -9.20 -21.55 -12.11
CA GLY A 127 -9.10 -22.72 -11.21
C GLY A 127 -9.05 -22.40 -9.71
N GLY A 128 -8.94 -21.13 -9.33
CA GLY A 128 -8.91 -20.70 -7.92
C GLY A 128 -7.53 -20.77 -7.27
N HIS A 129 -7.42 -20.26 -6.04
CA HIS A 129 -6.14 -20.20 -5.34
C HIS A 129 -5.67 -21.60 -4.92
N THR A 130 -4.39 -21.88 -5.17
CA THR A 130 -3.75 -23.18 -4.90
C THR A 130 -2.85 -23.18 -3.67
N ASN A 131 -2.55 -22.01 -3.11
CA ASN A 131 -1.68 -21.86 -1.93
C ASN A 131 -2.45 -21.22 -0.75
N VAL A 132 -1.92 -21.44 0.45
CA VAL A 132 -2.53 -20.99 1.73
C VAL A 132 -2.63 -19.47 1.83
N HIS A 133 -1.68 -18.74 1.24
CA HIS A 133 -1.64 -17.27 1.25
C HIS A 133 -2.58 -16.64 0.23
N ARG A 134 -3.15 -17.44 -0.68
CA ARG A 134 -4.00 -16.99 -1.78
C ARG A 134 -3.44 -15.77 -2.53
N ALA A 135 -2.13 -15.78 -2.71
CA ALA A 135 -1.35 -14.74 -3.34
C ALA A 135 -0.46 -15.34 -4.43
N ASN A 136 -0.10 -14.54 -5.43
CA ASN A 136 0.87 -14.89 -6.45
C ASN A 136 1.95 -13.82 -6.52
N SER A 137 3.15 -14.22 -6.91
CA SER A 137 4.28 -13.33 -7.11
C SER A 137 4.52 -13.02 -8.58
N SER A 138 5.02 -11.83 -8.84
CA SER A 138 5.41 -11.35 -10.15
C SER A 138 6.60 -12.15 -10.70
N ARG A 139 6.57 -12.45 -11.99
CA ARG A 139 7.72 -13.02 -12.74
C ARG A 139 8.64 -11.94 -13.31
N ALA A 140 8.45 -10.69 -12.90
CA ALA A 140 9.29 -9.58 -13.33
C ALA A 140 10.74 -9.78 -12.83
N THR A 141 11.70 -9.20 -13.55
CA THR A 141 13.07 -9.12 -13.04
C THR A 141 13.10 -8.28 -11.76
N PRO A 142 14.08 -8.47 -10.86
CA PRO A 142 14.18 -7.66 -9.66
C PRO A 142 14.15 -6.15 -9.93
N LEU A 143 14.82 -5.68 -10.99
CA LEU A 143 14.79 -4.26 -11.36
C LEU A 143 13.37 -3.77 -11.69
N LEU A 144 12.61 -4.53 -12.48
CA LEU A 144 11.24 -4.17 -12.84
C LEU A 144 10.30 -4.25 -11.64
N SER A 145 10.51 -5.22 -10.75
CA SER A 145 9.78 -5.37 -9.49
C SER A 145 10.07 -4.23 -8.49
N PHE A 146 11.30 -3.73 -8.44
CA PHE A 146 11.64 -2.53 -7.68
C PHE A 146 10.87 -1.31 -8.21
N LEU A 147 10.90 -1.10 -9.53
CA LEU A 147 10.19 0.01 -10.18
C LEU A 147 8.66 -0.13 -10.10
N SER A 148 8.14 -1.36 -9.98
CA SER A 148 6.70 -1.61 -9.93
C SER A 148 6.10 -1.22 -8.59
N CYS A 149 6.67 -1.67 -7.47
CA CYS A 149 6.20 -1.35 -6.13
C CYS A 149 7.21 -1.77 -5.05
N TYR A 150 8.50 -1.43 -5.20
CA TYR A 150 9.53 -1.76 -4.21
C TYR A 150 9.51 -3.26 -3.83
N HIS A 151 9.46 -4.16 -4.83
CA HIS A 151 9.40 -5.61 -4.60
C HIS A 151 8.15 -6.17 -3.93
N PHE A 152 7.14 -5.33 -3.69
CA PHE A 152 5.89 -5.77 -3.08
C PHE A 152 5.03 -6.64 -4.00
N ASP A 153 5.38 -6.72 -5.29
CA ASP A 153 4.80 -7.68 -6.21
C ASP A 153 5.35 -9.11 -6.05
N TYR A 154 6.36 -9.34 -5.19
CA TYR A 154 6.71 -10.64 -4.60
C TYR A 154 5.82 -10.93 -3.38
N HIS A 155 4.52 -10.92 -3.62
CA HIS A 155 3.55 -10.86 -2.52
C HIS A 155 3.36 -12.20 -1.82
N TRP A 156 3.57 -13.32 -2.50
CA TRP A 156 3.58 -14.62 -1.85
C TRP A 156 4.72 -14.69 -0.81
N GLU A 157 5.92 -14.24 -1.17
CA GLU A 157 7.07 -14.18 -0.27
C GLU A 157 6.82 -13.22 0.89
N HIS A 158 6.10 -12.12 0.67
CA HIS A 158 5.70 -11.21 1.74
C HIS A 158 4.73 -11.84 2.75
N HIS A 159 3.80 -12.69 2.28
CA HIS A 159 2.91 -13.45 3.17
C HIS A 159 3.64 -14.57 3.91
N GLU A 160 4.56 -15.28 3.25
CA GLU A 160 5.35 -16.36 3.84
C GLU A 160 6.42 -15.83 4.82
N TYR A 161 7.09 -14.73 4.47
CA TYR A 161 8.20 -14.15 5.22
C TYR A 161 7.94 -12.69 5.60
N PRO A 162 6.89 -12.39 6.41
CA PRO A 162 6.50 -11.01 6.73
C PRO A 162 7.56 -10.24 7.52
N HIS A 163 8.49 -10.94 8.16
CA HIS A 163 9.62 -10.38 8.90
C HIS A 163 10.75 -9.89 7.98
N LEU A 164 10.73 -10.22 6.68
CA LEU A 164 11.71 -9.73 5.73
C LEU A 164 11.33 -8.31 5.27
N PRO A 165 12.29 -7.38 5.23
CA PRO A 165 12.05 -6.10 4.59
C PRO A 165 11.93 -6.28 3.07
N TRP A 166 11.18 -5.38 2.43
CA TRP A 166 10.84 -5.46 1.01
C TRP A 166 12.05 -5.68 0.08
N TYR A 167 13.19 -5.06 0.39
CA TYR A 167 14.42 -5.19 -0.42
C TYR A 167 15.09 -6.56 -0.34
N LYS A 168 14.66 -7.45 0.57
CA LYS A 168 15.13 -8.83 0.67
C LYS A 168 14.16 -9.85 0.07
N LEU A 169 12.93 -9.48 -0.27
CA LEU A 169 11.95 -10.39 -0.87
C LEU A 169 12.46 -11.10 -2.13
N PRO A 170 13.20 -10.45 -3.06
CA PRO A 170 13.71 -11.13 -4.25
C PRO A 170 14.64 -12.32 -3.94
N SER A 171 15.31 -12.33 -2.78
CA SER A 171 16.19 -13.44 -2.38
C SER A 171 15.45 -14.72 -2.00
N MET A 172 14.15 -14.62 -1.71
CA MET A 172 13.28 -15.76 -1.41
C MET A 172 12.47 -16.21 -2.62
N HIS A 173 12.56 -15.49 -3.73
CA HIS A 173 11.88 -15.86 -4.97
C HIS A 173 12.61 -17.03 -5.64
N GLN A 174 12.08 -18.24 -5.47
CA GLN A 174 12.56 -19.43 -6.18
C GLN A 174 11.94 -19.43 -7.58
N GLN A 175 12.79 -19.43 -8.61
CA GLN A 175 12.40 -19.42 -10.03
C GLN A 175 11.65 -20.69 -10.44
#